data_AF-A0A127A303-F1
#
_entry.id   AF-A0A127A303-F1
#
_cell.length_a   1.000
_cell.length_b   1.000
_cell.length_c   1.000
_cell.angle_alpha   90.00
_cell.angle_beta   90.00
_cell.angle_gamma   90.00
#
_symmetry.space_group_name_H-M   'P 1'
#
loop_
_entity.id
_entity.type
_entity.pdbx_description
1 polymer ?
#
loop_
_entity_poly.entity_id
_entity_poly.type
_entity_poly.pdbx_seq_one_letter_code
_entity_poly.pdbx_strand_id
1 'polypeptide(L)'
;MRQLDRDTKSGAGRVQSGGQRVVAHDGSREVHGYAVGATDGYIEVVWAVASGRQRRRAFPAGDVFIPSHAQQWAGVPISDDGLRLGARAAKAHAAQAQAGRPERRASGHSRWATHSDHAA
;
A
#
# COMPACT_ATOMS: atom_id res chain seq x y z
N MET A 1 -22.33 25.55 26.67
CA MET A 1 -22.65 24.86 25.40
C MET A 1 -21.68 25.36 24.35
N ARG A 2 -20.55 24.68 24.13
CA ARG A 2 -19.66 24.94 22.98
C ARG A 2 -19.25 23.60 22.40
N GLN A 3 -19.53 23.51 21.11
CA GLN A 3 -19.65 22.34 20.28
C GLN A 3 -18.26 21.74 20.03
N LEU A 4 -18.14 20.43 20.28
CA LEU A 4 -17.00 19.63 19.85
C LEU A 4 -17.09 19.49 18.33
N ASP A 5 -16.27 20.24 17.61
CA ASP A 5 -16.07 19.98 16.18
C ASP A 5 -15.28 18.68 16.03
N ARG A 6 -16.02 17.65 15.63
CA ARG A 6 -15.49 16.36 15.18
C ARG A 6 -14.88 16.57 13.80
N ASP A 7 -13.63 17.01 13.76
CA ASP A 7 -12.79 16.79 12.59
C ASP A 7 -12.28 15.35 12.59
N THR A 8 -13.20 14.39 12.44
CA THR A 8 -12.85 13.06 11.92
C THR A 8 -12.68 13.20 10.41
N LYS A 9 -11.63 13.91 10.00
CA LYS A 9 -11.21 13.92 8.60
C LYS A 9 -10.53 12.59 8.34
N SER A 10 -11.34 11.61 7.95
CA SER A 10 -10.90 10.40 7.26
C SER A 10 -10.01 10.82 6.09
N GLY A 11 -8.71 10.91 6.35
CA GLY A 11 -7.68 11.22 5.40
C GLY A 11 -7.41 10.00 4.54
N ALA A 12 -8.37 9.60 3.72
CA ALA A 12 -8.08 8.86 2.50
C ALA A 12 -7.33 9.85 1.59
N GLY A 13 -6.03 9.97 1.84
CA GLY A 13 -5.15 10.95 1.23
C GLY A 13 -5.19 10.80 -0.29
N ARG A 14 -5.85 11.74 -0.95
CA ARG A 14 -5.70 12.01 -2.37
C ARG A 14 -4.20 12.17 -2.63
N VAL A 15 -3.57 11.19 -3.29
CA VAL A 15 -2.17 11.28 -3.72
C VAL A 15 -2.08 12.44 -4.71
N GLN A 16 -1.64 13.61 -4.22
CA GLN A 16 -1.43 14.79 -5.03
C GLN A 16 -0.30 14.51 -6.03
N SER A 17 -0.39 15.14 -7.20
CA SER A 17 0.33 14.82 -8.44
C SER A 17 1.86 14.99 -8.44
N GLY A 18 2.51 14.96 -7.27
CA GLY A 18 3.96 15.04 -7.06
C GLY A 18 4.50 14.03 -6.04
N GLY A 19 3.75 12.96 -5.72
CA GLY A 19 4.13 11.93 -4.75
C GLY A 19 4.20 12.46 -3.30
N GLN A 20 3.49 11.83 -2.37
CA GLN A 20 3.56 12.26 -0.98
C GLN A 20 4.91 11.83 -0.40
N ARG A 21 5.70 12.75 0.17
CA ARG A 21 6.91 12.38 0.92
C ARG A 21 6.52 11.50 2.10
N VAL A 22 7.23 10.39 2.27
CA VAL A 22 7.00 9.42 3.33
C VAL A 22 8.31 8.91 3.89
N VAL A 23 8.26 8.46 5.14
CA VAL A 23 9.29 7.66 5.78
C VAL A 23 8.71 6.28 6.02
N ALA A 24 9.37 5.24 5.54
CA ALA A 24 8.94 3.85 5.68
C ALA A 24 9.94 3.05 6.49
N HIS A 25 9.46 2.22 7.41
CA HIS A 25 10.29 1.27 8.15
C HIS A 25 10.19 -0.13 7.55
N ASP A 26 11.31 -0.83 7.48
CA ASP A 26 11.41 -2.23 7.11
C ASP A 26 12.35 -2.92 8.11
N GLY A 27 11.79 -3.23 9.28
CA GLY A 27 12.56 -3.70 10.42
C GLY A 27 13.61 -2.68 10.86
N SER A 28 14.89 -3.00 10.65
CA SER A 28 16.03 -2.15 11.05
C SER A 28 16.36 -1.02 10.07
N ARG A 29 15.63 -0.89 8.97
CA ARG A 29 15.91 0.09 7.92
C ARG A 29 14.83 1.15 7.85
N GLU A 30 15.27 2.40 7.76
CA GLU A 30 14.44 3.55 7.43
C GLU A 30 14.65 3.92 5.96
N VAL A 31 13.55 4.17 5.24
CA VAL A 31 13.54 4.55 3.83
C VAL A 31 12.78 5.85 3.69
N HIS A 32 13.47 6.89 3.22
CA HIS A 32 12.85 8.17 2.90
C HIS A 32 12.54 8.19 1.40
N GLY A 33 11.26 8.28 1.06
CA GLY A 33 10.82 8.19 -0.32
C GLY A 33 9.53 8.94 -0.56
N TYR A 34 8.86 8.54 -1.63
CA TYR A 34 7.61 9.10 -2.11
C TYR A 34 6.59 7.97 -2.25
N ALA A 35 5.42 8.12 -1.63
CA ALA A 35 4.29 7.25 -1.87
C ALA A 35 3.72 7.52 -3.27
N VAL A 36 3.68 6.48 -4.10
CA VAL A 36 3.24 6.54 -5.51
C VAL A 36 1.98 5.71 -5.77
N GLY A 37 1.53 4.92 -4.80
CA GLY A 37 0.33 4.10 -4.89
C GLY A 37 -0.01 3.43 -3.56
N ALA A 38 -1.21 2.87 -3.47
CA ALA A 38 -1.65 2.06 -2.34
C ALA A 38 -2.47 0.86 -2.86
N THR A 39 -2.28 -0.31 -2.27
CA THR A 39 -3.00 -1.54 -2.63
C THR A 39 -3.07 -2.46 -1.43
N ASP A 40 -4.28 -2.94 -1.08
CA ASP A 40 -4.52 -3.99 -0.07
C ASP A 40 -3.75 -3.81 1.26
N GLY A 41 -3.77 -2.60 1.81
CA GLY A 41 -3.09 -2.30 3.08
C GLY A 41 -1.57 -2.10 2.96
N TYR A 42 -1.05 -2.02 1.72
CA TYR A 42 0.33 -1.67 1.42
C TYR A 42 0.41 -0.33 0.70
N ILE A 43 1.48 0.41 0.96
CA ILE A 43 1.85 1.65 0.29
C ILE A 43 3.07 1.38 -0.59
N GLU A 44 2.97 1.71 -1.86
CA GLU A 44 4.09 1.62 -2.79
C GLU A 44 4.94 2.87 -2.70
N VAL A 45 6.18 2.70 -2.29
CA VAL A 45 7.13 3.79 -2.06
C VAL A 45 8.26 3.69 -3.08
N VAL A 46 8.60 4.83 -3.66
CA VAL A 46 9.74 5.00 -4.57
C VAL A 46 10.76 5.93 -3.92
N TRP A 47 12.03 5.56 -3.96
CA TRP A 47 13.13 6.35 -3.43
C TRP A 47 14.35 6.26 -4.33
N ALA A 48 15.18 7.31 -4.33
CA ALA A 48 16.47 7.30 -5.02
C ALA A 48 17.57 6.87 -4.05
N VAL A 49 18.51 6.06 -4.53
CA VAL A 49 19.76 5.74 -3.81
C VAL A 49 20.88 6.67 -4.25
N ALA A 50 22.00 6.70 -3.50
CA ALA A 50 23.14 7.58 -3.75
C ALA A 50 23.68 7.52 -5.19
N SER A 51 23.54 6.38 -5.89
CA SER A 51 23.92 6.22 -7.30
C SER A 51 22.95 6.84 -8.31
N GLY A 52 21.91 7.55 -7.86
CA GLY A 52 20.87 8.13 -8.70
C GLY A 52 19.82 7.13 -9.20
N ARG A 53 19.99 5.83 -8.92
CA ARG A 53 19.02 4.80 -9.28
C ARG A 53 17.77 4.92 -8.42
N GLN A 54 16.61 4.75 -9.05
CA GLN A 54 15.35 4.63 -8.32
C GLN A 54 15.12 3.18 -7.89
N ARG A 55 14.63 3.03 -6.66
CA ARG A 55 14.14 1.78 -6.11
C ARG A 55 12.68 1.93 -5.74
N ARG A 56 11.99 0.79 -5.69
CA ARG A 56 10.55 0.72 -5.46
C ARG A 56 10.23 -0.51 -4.65
N ARG A 57 9.33 -0.37 -3.69
CA ARG A 57 8.85 -1.48 -2.86
C ARG A 57 7.51 -1.13 -2.22
N ALA A 58 6.68 -2.16 -2.00
CA ALA A 58 5.48 -2.07 -1.19
C ALA A 58 5.82 -2.28 0.29
N PHE A 59 5.34 -1.40 1.14
CA PHE A 59 5.47 -1.46 2.60
C PHE A 59 4.08 -1.59 3.22
N PRO A 60 3.91 -2.30 4.34
CA PRO A 60 2.65 -2.28 5.09
C PRO A 60 2.29 -0.83 5.44
N ALA A 61 1.02 -0.45 5.33
CA ALA A 61 0.58 0.92 5.59
C ALA A 61 0.87 1.38 7.02
N GLY A 62 0.90 0.44 7.98
CA GLY A 62 1.30 0.71 9.37
C GLY A 62 2.78 1.05 9.55
N ASP A 63 3.62 0.76 8.57
CA ASP A 63 5.06 1.02 8.61
C ASP A 63 5.45 2.28 7.81
N VAL A 64 4.47 3.01 7.26
CA VAL A 64 4.69 4.20 6.44
C VAL A 64 4.08 5.43 7.08
N PHE A 65 4.89 6.47 7.25
CA PHE A 65 4.54 7.68 7.98
C PHE A 65 4.77 8.92 7.13
N ILE A 66 3.95 9.94 7.38
CA ILE A 66 4.20 11.28 6.83
C ILE A 66 5.27 11.94 7.70
N PRO A 67 6.35 12.49 7.09
CA PRO A 67 7.40 13.16 7.83
C PRO A 67 6.85 14.30 8.68
N SER A 68 7.42 14.46 9.88
CA SER A 68 7.07 15.51 10.82
C SER A 68 8.33 16.21 11.33
N HIS A 69 8.20 17.23 12.18
CA HIS A 69 9.36 17.84 12.82
C HIS A 69 10.17 16.84 13.67
N ALA A 70 9.52 15.83 14.26
CA ALA A 70 10.16 14.79 15.06
C ALA A 70 10.81 13.69 14.20
N GLN A 71 10.27 13.44 13.00
CA GLN A 71 10.80 12.46 12.06
C GLN A 71 10.90 13.08 10.67
N GLN A 72 12.04 13.71 10.42
CA GLN A 72 12.27 14.50 9.22
C GLN A 72 12.51 13.61 8.00
N TRP A 73 12.19 14.14 6.83
CA TRP A 73 12.48 13.48 5.57
C TRP A 73 13.90 13.84 5.12
N ALA A 74 14.76 12.83 4.97
CA ALA A 74 16.16 13.00 4.55
C ALA A 74 16.47 12.27 3.22
N GLY A 75 15.45 12.07 2.38
CA GLY A 75 15.57 11.35 1.11
C GLY A 75 16.22 12.16 0.00
N VAL A 76 16.57 11.47 -1.08
CA VAL A 76 17.03 12.11 -2.32
C VAL A 76 15.80 12.55 -3.13
N PRO A 77 15.72 13.82 -3.56
CA PRO A 77 14.62 14.30 -4.39
C PRO A 77 14.50 13.53 -5.70
N ILE A 78 13.27 13.25 -6.09
CA ILE A 78 12.94 12.62 -7.37
C ILE A 78 12.16 13.62 -8.22
N SER A 79 12.44 13.68 -9.52
CA SER A 79 11.69 14.52 -10.46
C SER A 79 10.23 14.06 -10.60
N ASP A 80 9.34 15.00 -10.89
CA ASP A 80 7.91 14.70 -11.08
C ASP A 80 7.67 13.64 -12.16
N ASP A 81 8.43 13.64 -13.24
CA ASP A 81 8.33 12.60 -14.28
C ASP A 81 8.76 11.23 -13.76
N GLY A 82 9.79 11.16 -12.93
CA GLY A 82 10.18 9.92 -12.24
C GLY A 82 9.06 9.40 -11.33
N LEU A 83 8.38 10.29 -10.61
CA LEU A 83 7.26 9.93 -9.75
C LEU A 83 6.04 9.46 -10.54
N ARG A 84 5.73 10.12 -11.67
CA ARG A 84 4.66 9.70 -12.58
C ARG A 84 4.92 8.32 -13.17
N LEU A 85 6.15 8.03 -13.57
CA LEU A 85 6.54 6.70 -14.04
C LEU A 85 6.38 5.66 -12.93
N GLY A 86 6.83 5.98 -11.72
CA GLY A 86 6.63 5.15 -10.53
C GLY A 86 5.15 4.84 -10.26
N ALA A 87 4.28 5.86 -10.29
CA ALA A 87 2.85 5.72 -10.06
C ALA A 87 2.14 4.88 -11.14
N ARG A 88 2.53 5.03 -12.41
CA ARG A 88 2.01 4.20 -13.51
C ARG A 88 2.39 2.73 -13.30
N ALA A 89 3.65 2.47 -12.93
CA ALA A 89 4.12 1.13 -12.66
C ALA A 89 3.44 0.51 -11.43
N ALA A 90 3.12 1.33 -10.41
CA ALA A 90 2.36 0.91 -9.23
C ALA A 90 0.94 0.49 -9.61
N LYS A 91 0.25 1.32 -10.41
CA LYS A 91 -1.09 1.02 -10.92
C LYS A 91 -1.12 -0.27 -11.75
N ALA A 92 -0.11 -0.49 -12.60
CA ALA A 92 0.00 -1.71 -13.39
C ALA A 92 0.18 -2.96 -12.49
N HIS A 93 0.99 -2.86 -11.44
CA HIS A 93 1.16 -3.94 -10.47
C HIS A 93 -0.15 -4.25 -9.72
N ALA A 94 -0.88 -3.22 -9.27
CA ALA A 94 -2.18 -3.38 -8.64
C ALA A 94 -3.22 -4.06 -9.56
N ALA A 95 -3.25 -3.67 -10.85
CA ALA A 95 -4.13 -4.29 -11.83
C ALA A 95 -3.79 -5.77 -12.09
N GLN A 96 -2.50 -6.12 -12.11
CA GLN A 96 -2.06 -7.51 -12.25
C GLN A 96 -2.41 -8.35 -11.00
N ALA A 97 -2.26 -7.78 -9.79
CA ALA A 97 -2.66 -8.46 -8.56
C ALA A 97 -4.18 -8.75 -8.52
N GLN A 98 -4.99 -7.86 -9.07
CA GLN A 98 -6.44 -8.05 -9.20
C GLN A 98 -6.79 -9.10 -10.28
N ALA A 99 -6.11 -9.07 -11.43
CA ALA A 99 -6.35 -10.01 -12.53
C ALA A 99 -5.84 -11.43 -12.23
N GLY A 100 -4.79 -11.56 -11.41
CA GLY A 100 -4.20 -12.83 -10.99
C GLY A 100 -4.94 -13.55 -9.86
N ARG A 101 -6.10 -13.04 -9.40
CA ARG A 101 -6.95 -13.69 -8.41
C ARG A 101 -8.01 -14.52 -9.16
N PRO A 102 -7.78 -15.82 -9.47
CA PRO A 102 -8.89 -16.65 -9.88
C PRO A 102 -9.86 -16.69 -8.71
N GLU A 103 -11.10 -16.28 -8.97
CA GLU A 103 -12.25 -16.66 -8.17
C GLU A 103 -12.07 -18.15 -7.80
N ARG A 104 -11.75 -18.44 -6.52
CA ARG A 104 -12.13 -19.73 -5.97
C ARG A 104 -13.64 -19.73 -6.07
N ARG A 105 -14.14 -20.33 -7.15
CA ARG A 105 -15.54 -20.72 -7.31
C ARG A 105 -16.03 -21.16 -5.95
N ALA A 106 -16.97 -20.41 -5.40
CA ALA A 106 -17.90 -20.93 -4.43
C ALA A 106 -18.77 -21.99 -5.14
N SER A 107 -18.17 -23.14 -5.45
CA SER A 107 -18.86 -24.39 -5.73
C SER A 107 -18.59 -25.32 -4.56
N GLY A 108 -18.91 -24.83 -3.36
CA GLY A 108 -19.17 -25.69 -2.22
C GLY A 108 -20.54 -26.33 -2.45
N HIS A 109 -20.57 -27.43 -3.20
CA HIS A 109 -21.71 -28.32 -3.20
C HIS A 109 -21.88 -28.84 -1.76
N SER A 110 -22.84 -28.27 -1.04
CA SER A 110 -23.41 -28.91 0.13
C SER A 110 -24.09 -30.19 -0.33
N ARG A 111 -23.47 -31.35 -0.08
CA ARG A 111 -24.18 -32.62 -0.01
C ARG A 111 -23.73 -33.35 1.25
N TRP A 112 -24.46 -33.09 2.33
CA TRP A 112 -24.57 -34.02 3.43
C TRP A 112 -25.29 -35.26 2.87
N ALA A 113 -24.58 -36.39 2.80
CA ALA A 113 -25.21 -37.70 2.71
C ALA A 113 -24.99 -38.38 4.06
N THR A 114 -26.10 -38.54 4.75
CA THR A 114 -26.33 -39.19 6.03
C THR A 114 -25.74 -40.60 6.09
N HIS A 115 -25.11 -40.89 7.23
CA HIS A 115 -24.96 -42.24 7.78
C HIS A 115 -26.31 -42.97 7.77
N SER A 116 -26.35 -44.18 7.23
CA SER A 116 -27.31 -45.23 7.62
C SER A 116 -26.67 -46.62 7.45
N ASP A 117 -26.27 -47.17 8.60
CA ASP A 117 -26.32 -48.56 9.05
C ASP A 117 -26.72 -49.69 8.07
N HIS A 118 -25.92 -50.77 8.01
CA HIS A 118 -26.50 -52.12 8.16
C HIS A 118 -25.50 -53.18 8.63
N ALA A 119 -26.06 -54.06 9.47
CA ALA A 119 -25.47 -55.12 10.28
C ALA A 119 -24.88 -56.31 9.51
N ALA A 120 -24.08 -57.10 10.23
CA ALA A 120 -23.77 -58.49 9.94
C ALA A 120 -24.55 -59.41 10.89
#